data_AF-A0A4P2U4B4-F1
#
_entry.id   AF-A0A4P2U4B4-F1
#
_cell.length_a   1.000
_cell.length_b   1.000
_cell.length_c   1.000
_cell.angle_alpha   90.00
_cell.angle_beta   90.00
_cell.angle_gamma   90.00
#
_symmetry.space_group_name_H-M   'P 1'
#
loop_
_entity.id
_entity.type
_entity.pdbx_description
1 polymer ?
#
loop_
_entity_poly.entity_id
_entity_poly.type
_entity_poly.pdbx_seq_one_letter_code
_entity_poly.pdbx_strand_id
1 'polypeptide(L)'
;MAHIPTKWAERKDKLYVTLQVSSATNVNVKFTENTITVTGKGITPKASEPHELNDQIELLKEIVPEKSTFKVLGVSIQVCAAKKEEGYWNKLVKLPTSSTSNWLSVDWNLWKDEDEDDENGPAGFGDYGDLSSMMNMGGMGGMGGMGGLGGMGGLGGMEGMEDMEDSDDEEGGDDTAQPPAADLKDLDGQ
;
A
#
# COMPACT_ATOMS: atom_id res chain seq x y z
N MET A 1 13.35 13.36 16.06
CA MET A 1 13.50 12.74 14.72
C MET A 1 12.11 12.40 14.22
N ALA A 2 11.80 12.70 12.96
CA ALA A 2 10.53 12.33 12.37
C ALA A 2 10.67 10.94 11.73
N HIS A 3 9.86 9.99 12.18
CA HIS A 3 9.81 8.65 11.57
C HIS A 3 9.23 8.71 10.16
N ILE A 4 9.76 7.85 9.29
CA ILE A 4 9.28 7.65 7.93
C ILE A 4 7.90 6.99 8.02
N PRO A 5 6.90 7.44 7.22
CA PRO A 5 5.63 6.72 7.11
C PRO A 5 5.87 5.25 6.77
N THR A 6 5.45 4.38 7.67
CA THR A 6 5.76 2.95 7.68
C THR A 6 4.45 2.18 7.79
N LYS A 7 4.31 1.16 6.97
CA LYS A 7 3.25 0.17 7.08
C LYS A 7 3.83 -1.13 7.60
N TRP A 8 3.05 -1.92 8.32
CA TRP A 8 3.50 -3.22 8.77
C TRP A 8 2.39 -4.27 8.72
N ALA A 9 2.81 -5.51 8.50
CA ALA A 9 1.98 -6.69 8.59
C ALA A 9 2.80 -7.81 9.21
N GLU A 10 2.14 -8.88 9.62
CA GLU A 10 2.81 -10.02 10.21
C GLU A 10 2.27 -11.34 9.71
N ARG A 11 3.09 -12.37 9.90
CA ARG A 11 2.73 -13.78 9.81
C ARG A 11 3.14 -14.45 11.12
N LYS A 12 2.77 -15.71 11.28
CA LYS A 12 3.14 -16.50 12.45
C LYS A 12 4.65 -16.48 12.73
N ASP A 13 5.49 -16.53 11.69
CA ASP A 13 6.95 -16.63 11.76
C ASP A 13 7.71 -15.34 11.37
N LYS A 14 7.05 -14.38 10.71
CA LYS A 14 7.71 -13.23 10.07
C LYS A 14 6.97 -11.91 10.31
N LEU A 15 7.71 -10.82 10.14
CA LEU A 15 7.23 -9.45 10.14
C LEU A 15 7.57 -8.80 8.80
N TYR A 16 6.58 -8.13 8.22
CA TYR A 16 6.74 -7.29 7.06
C TYR A 16 6.65 -5.83 7.48
N VAL A 17 7.68 -5.06 7.17
CA VAL A 17 7.75 -3.62 7.46
C VAL A 17 8.04 -2.89 6.14
N THR A 18 7.08 -2.09 5.69
CA THR A 18 7.13 -1.35 4.43
C THR A 18 7.33 0.13 4.73
N LEU A 19 8.54 0.65 4.53
CA LEU A 19 8.82 2.08 4.65
C LEU A 19 8.47 2.79 3.34
N GLN A 20 7.65 3.84 3.39
CA GLN A 20 7.23 4.60 2.22
C GLN A 20 8.33 5.60 1.84
N VAL A 21 9.18 5.16 0.92
CA VAL A 21 10.32 5.94 0.41
C VAL A 21 10.42 5.72 -1.09
N SER A 22 10.22 6.78 -1.86
CA SER A 22 10.41 6.77 -3.31
C SER A 22 11.83 7.16 -3.69
N SER A 23 12.32 6.61 -4.82
CA SER A 23 13.67 6.90 -5.36
C SER A 23 14.79 6.69 -4.34
N ALA A 24 14.67 5.62 -3.53
CA ALA A 24 15.62 5.32 -2.47
C ALA A 24 16.97 4.87 -3.04
N THR A 25 18.07 5.52 -2.63
CA THR A 25 19.44 5.23 -3.04
C THR A 25 20.36 5.11 -1.84
N ASN A 26 21.44 4.33 -1.98
CA ASN A 26 22.40 4.05 -0.90
C ASN A 26 21.71 3.53 0.38
N VAL A 27 20.66 2.72 0.22
CA VAL A 27 19.90 2.18 1.34
C VAL A 27 20.74 1.12 2.05
N ASN A 28 20.90 1.28 3.35
CA ASN A 28 21.52 0.32 4.24
C ASN A 28 20.59 0.08 5.43
N VAL A 29 20.18 -1.18 5.60
CA VAL A 29 19.32 -1.62 6.70
C VAL A 29 20.15 -2.49 7.63
N LYS A 30 20.20 -2.10 8.90
CA LYS A 30 20.83 -2.88 9.97
C LYS A 30 19.77 -3.48 10.86
N PHE A 31 19.90 -4.77 11.11
CA PHE A 31 19.04 -5.51 12.01
C PHE A 31 19.80 -5.79 13.31
N THR A 32 19.18 -5.49 14.44
CA THR A 32 19.57 -6.00 15.75
C THR A 32 18.43 -6.86 16.31
N GLU A 33 18.63 -7.47 17.48
CA GLU A 33 17.62 -8.33 18.09
C GLU A 33 16.28 -7.62 18.28
N ASN A 34 16.27 -6.32 18.56
CA ASN A 34 15.06 -5.54 18.88
C ASN A 34 14.93 -4.24 18.10
N THR A 35 15.76 -4.02 17.07
CA THR A 35 15.77 -2.74 16.37
C THR A 35 16.08 -2.90 14.90
N ILE A 36 15.36 -2.14 14.08
CA ILE A 36 15.61 -2.01 12.66
C ILE A 36 16.07 -0.58 12.41
N THR A 37 17.29 -0.42 11.93
CA THR A 37 17.85 0.90 11.56
C THR A 37 17.95 1.00 10.06
N VAL A 38 17.29 1.98 9.48
CA VAL A 38 17.29 2.27 8.05
C VAL A 38 18.02 3.57 7.79
N THR A 39 19.03 3.51 6.92
CA THR A 39 19.79 4.68 6.48
C THR A 39 19.82 4.74 4.96
N GLY A 40 19.85 5.94 4.38
CA GLY A 40 19.95 6.10 2.93
C GLY A 40 19.59 7.51 2.47
N LYS A 41 19.23 7.66 1.19
CA LYS A 41 18.64 8.90 0.65
C LYS A 41 17.39 8.58 -0.14
N GLY A 42 16.36 9.41 -0.04
CA GLY A 42 15.11 9.20 -0.79
C GLY A 42 14.07 10.27 -0.51
N ILE A 43 12.91 10.12 -1.13
CA ILE A 43 11.77 11.02 -1.01
C ILE A 43 10.73 10.33 -0.12
N THR A 44 10.27 11.00 0.93
CA THR A 44 9.22 10.46 1.83
C THR A 44 7.92 11.23 1.60
N PRO A 45 6.74 10.68 1.97
CA PRO A 45 5.49 11.44 1.85
C PRO A 45 5.47 12.77 2.62
N LYS A 46 6.40 12.97 3.56
CA LYS A 46 6.53 14.18 4.36
C LYS A 46 7.44 15.24 3.73
N ALA A 47 8.18 14.91 2.66
CA ALA A 47 9.12 15.82 2.02
C ALA A 47 9.20 15.57 0.51
N SER A 48 9.02 16.63 -0.28
CA SER A 48 8.95 16.57 -1.74
C SER A 48 10.31 16.39 -2.43
N GLU A 49 11.42 16.59 -1.71
CA GLU A 49 12.77 16.48 -2.25
C GLU A 49 13.56 15.32 -1.62
N PRO A 50 14.54 14.75 -2.35
CA PRO A 50 15.42 13.73 -1.81
C PRO A 50 16.22 14.25 -0.61
N HIS A 51 16.12 13.58 0.52
CA HIS A 51 16.84 13.92 1.74
C HIS A 51 17.47 12.67 2.37
N GLU A 52 18.35 12.90 3.34
CA GLU A 52 18.97 11.82 4.09
C GLU A 52 17.95 11.16 5.01
N LEU A 53 17.88 9.83 4.90
CA LEU A 53 17.02 8.97 5.68
C LEU A 53 17.84 8.43 6.84
N ASN A 54 17.33 8.61 8.05
CA ASN A 54 17.83 8.00 9.26
C ASN A 54 16.63 7.67 10.14
N ASP A 55 16.20 6.42 10.07
CA ASP A 55 15.07 5.94 10.85
C ASP A 55 15.48 4.73 11.69
N GLN A 56 14.96 4.67 12.90
CA GLN A 56 15.23 3.62 13.86
C GLN A 56 13.91 3.19 14.50
N ILE A 57 13.53 1.94 14.26
CA ILE A 57 12.29 1.35 14.75
C ILE A 57 12.65 0.35 15.84
N GLU A 58 12.25 0.63 17.08
CA GLU A 58 12.42 -0.28 18.20
C GLU A 58 11.22 -1.22 18.30
N LEU A 59 11.47 -2.51 18.08
CA LEU A 59 10.45 -3.55 17.99
C LEU A 59 9.88 -3.94 19.36
N LEU A 60 8.66 -4.47 19.35
CA LEU A 60 7.99 -4.96 20.55
C LEU A 60 8.73 -6.17 21.15
N LYS A 61 9.12 -7.14 20.31
CA LYS A 61 9.84 -8.36 20.70
C LYS A 61 11.07 -8.60 19.81
N GLU A 62 11.78 -9.67 20.12
CA GLU A 62 13.00 -10.07 19.44
C GLU A 62 12.76 -10.69 18.06
N ILE A 63 13.64 -10.32 17.13
CA ILE A 63 13.77 -10.89 15.79
C ILE A 63 15.11 -11.62 15.65
N VAL A 64 15.27 -12.36 14.55
CA VAL A 64 16.51 -13.04 14.17
C VAL A 64 17.17 -12.22 13.06
N PRO A 65 18.20 -11.39 13.37
CA PRO A 65 18.84 -10.52 12.38
C PRO A 65 19.40 -11.27 11.18
N GLU A 66 19.94 -12.47 11.41
CA GLU A 66 20.56 -13.30 10.37
C GLU A 66 19.57 -13.82 9.32
N LYS A 67 18.30 -14.00 9.71
CA LYS A 67 17.22 -14.43 8.82
C LYS A 67 16.40 -13.25 8.30
N SER A 68 16.75 -12.03 8.70
CA SER A 68 16.04 -10.82 8.30
C SER A 68 16.65 -10.26 7.02
N THR A 69 15.80 -9.85 6.10
CA THR A 69 16.20 -9.35 4.77
C THR A 69 15.44 -8.07 4.43
N PHE A 70 15.92 -7.34 3.43
CA PHE A 70 15.22 -6.17 2.90
C PHE A 70 15.33 -6.11 1.38
N LYS A 71 14.36 -5.46 0.76
CA LYS A 71 14.28 -5.19 -0.67
C LYS A 71 13.96 -3.72 -0.87
N VAL A 72 14.76 -3.05 -1.69
CA VAL A 72 14.48 -1.68 -2.12
C VAL A 72 13.62 -1.76 -3.37
N LEU A 73 12.45 -1.13 -3.33
CA LEU A 73 11.53 -0.99 -4.45
C LEU A 73 11.54 0.48 -4.89
N GLY A 74 11.02 0.77 -6.09
CA GLY A 74 11.01 2.14 -6.64
C GLY A 74 10.24 3.14 -5.77
N VAL A 75 9.22 2.66 -5.05
CA VAL A 75 8.28 3.46 -4.26
C VAL A 75 8.30 3.17 -2.76
N SER A 76 9.03 2.14 -2.33
CA SER A 76 9.10 1.73 -0.93
C SER A 76 10.34 0.90 -0.61
N ILE A 77 10.68 0.78 0.67
CA ILE A 77 11.67 -0.18 1.15
C ILE A 77 10.91 -1.22 1.96
N GLN A 78 10.90 -2.46 1.49
CA GLN A 78 10.29 -3.58 2.18
C GLN A 78 11.33 -4.32 3.01
N VAL A 79 10.99 -4.59 4.26
CA VAL A 79 11.80 -5.32 5.21
C VAL A 79 11.02 -6.56 5.63
N CYS A 80 11.67 -7.72 5.58
CA CYS A 80 11.16 -8.98 6.10
C CYS A 80 12.03 -9.42 7.27
N ALA A 81 11.54 -9.26 8.49
CA ALA A 81 12.23 -9.70 9.69
C ALA A 81 11.67 -11.05 10.17
N ALA A 82 12.54 -12.02 10.43
CA ALA A 82 12.12 -13.30 11.00
C ALA A 82 11.95 -13.15 12.52
N LYS A 83 10.81 -13.58 13.05
CA LYS A 83 10.55 -13.53 14.50
C LYS A 83 11.41 -14.57 15.22
N LYS A 84 11.87 -14.24 16.43
CA LYS A 84 12.57 -15.20 17.29
C LYS A 84 11.60 -16.19 17.94
N GLU A 85 10.44 -15.70 18.35
CA GLU A 85 9.33 -16.50 18.86
C GLU A 85 8.15 -16.42 17.90
N GLU A 86 7.64 -17.57 17.49
CA GLU A 86 6.42 -17.65 16.69
C GLU A 86 5.22 -17.11 17.46
N GLY A 87 4.33 -16.43 16.74
CA GLY A 87 3.09 -15.88 17.29
C GLY A 87 2.80 -14.46 16.82
N TYR A 88 1.58 -14.01 17.08
CA TYR A 88 1.09 -12.70 16.63
C TYR A 88 1.41 -11.59 17.63
N TRP A 89 1.69 -10.41 17.11
CA TRP A 89 2.09 -9.23 17.85
C TRP A 89 0.93 -8.23 17.81
N ASN A 90 0.43 -7.83 18.98
CA ASN A 90 -0.61 -6.79 19.03
C ASN A 90 -0.12 -5.42 18.48
N LYS A 91 1.20 -5.19 18.46
CA LYS A 91 1.85 -3.95 18.00
C LYS A 91 3.24 -4.25 17.45
N LEU A 92 3.70 -3.47 16.47
CA LEU A 92 5.06 -3.56 15.95
C LEU A 92 6.12 -3.08 16.96
N VAL A 93 5.81 -2.00 17.69
CA VAL A 93 6.77 -1.28 18.55
C VAL A 93 6.27 -1.19 19.99
N LYS A 94 7.18 -0.94 20.93
CA LYS A 94 6.86 -0.76 22.36
C LYS A 94 6.11 0.55 22.65
N LEU A 95 6.25 1.54 21.78
CA LEU A 95 5.64 2.85 21.94
C LEU A 95 4.10 2.78 21.92
N PRO A 96 3.41 3.66 22.67
CA PRO A 96 1.96 3.68 22.66
C PRO A 96 1.41 4.13 21.29
N THR A 97 0.16 3.74 21.00
CA THR A 97 -0.49 4.02 19.72
C THR A 97 -0.59 5.53 19.45
N SER A 98 -0.76 6.35 20.49
CA SER A 98 -0.78 7.81 20.40
C SER A 98 0.53 8.44 19.90
N SER A 99 1.67 7.75 20.09
CA SER A 99 2.99 8.21 19.63
C SER A 99 3.38 7.64 18.27
N THR A 100 2.59 6.71 17.74
CA THR A 100 2.90 5.97 16.51
C THR A 100 1.88 6.20 15.41
N SER A 101 0.66 6.67 15.73
CA SER A 101 -0.43 6.89 14.78
C SER A 101 -0.11 7.86 13.63
N ASN A 102 0.87 8.75 13.78
CA ASN A 102 1.29 9.71 12.76
C ASN A 102 2.31 9.17 11.76
N TRP A 103 2.83 7.96 11.98
CA TRP A 103 3.84 7.36 11.08
C TRP A 103 3.68 5.85 10.88
N LEU A 104 3.06 5.11 11.78
CA LEU A 104 2.87 3.66 11.71
C LEU A 104 1.41 3.32 11.42
N SER A 105 1.19 2.45 10.44
CA SER A 105 -0.15 1.95 10.06
C SER A 105 -0.08 0.48 9.62
N VAL A 106 -1.22 -0.20 9.55
CA VAL A 106 -1.28 -1.59 9.06
C VAL A 106 -1.12 -1.62 7.54
N ASP A 107 -0.36 -2.59 7.03
CA ASP A 107 -0.20 -2.84 5.59
C ASP A 107 -1.33 -3.75 5.08
N TRP A 108 -2.46 -3.16 4.71
CA TRP A 108 -3.62 -3.90 4.19
C TRP A 108 -3.33 -4.72 2.92
N ASN A 109 -2.28 -4.37 2.17
CA ASN A 109 -1.88 -5.12 0.98
C ASN A 109 -1.16 -6.44 1.35
N LEU A 110 -0.56 -6.52 2.53
CA LEU A 110 0.15 -7.69 3.03
C LEU A 110 -0.58 -8.37 4.21
N TRP A 111 -1.66 -7.77 4.71
CA TRP A 111 -2.44 -8.31 5.81
C TRP A 111 -3.16 -9.57 5.35
N LYS A 112 -3.08 -10.62 6.18
CA LYS A 112 -3.81 -11.89 6.03
C LYS A 112 -4.30 -12.28 7.41
N ASP A 113 -5.49 -12.87 7.46
CA ASP A 113 -6.05 -13.45 8.69
C ASP A 113 -5.26 -14.69 9.13
N GLU A 114 -5.34 -15.02 10.42
CA GLU A 114 -4.53 -16.09 11.05
C GLU A 114 -4.81 -17.49 10.46
N ASP A 115 -6.01 -17.70 9.92
CA ASP A 115 -6.49 -18.98 9.38
C ASP A 115 -6.29 -19.11 7.85
N GLU A 116 -5.86 -18.05 7.16
CA GLU A 116 -5.55 -18.12 5.74
C GLU A 116 -4.13 -18.66 5.54
N ASP A 117 -4.03 -19.99 5.44
CA ASP A 117 -2.78 -20.69 5.09
C ASP A 117 -2.15 -20.11 3.81
N ASP A 118 -0.82 -20.14 3.76
CA ASP A 118 0.04 -19.49 2.75
C ASP A 118 -0.11 -20.07 1.33
N GLU A 119 -1.07 -20.98 1.12
CA GLU A 119 -1.26 -21.73 -0.13
C GLU A 119 -2.12 -21.01 -1.19
N ASN A 120 -2.86 -19.91 -0.89
CA ASN A 120 -3.76 -19.33 -1.91
C ASN A 120 -4.15 -17.84 -1.81
N GLY A 121 -3.30 -16.94 -1.29
CA GLY A 121 -3.62 -15.50 -1.18
C GLY A 121 -2.56 -14.55 -1.75
N PRO A 122 -2.94 -13.41 -2.36
CA PRO A 122 -2.03 -12.51 -3.09
C PRO A 122 -1.05 -11.76 -2.16
N ALA A 123 0.02 -11.24 -2.78
CA ALA A 123 1.08 -10.38 -2.23
C ALA A 123 1.94 -10.95 -1.09
N GLY A 124 3.01 -11.65 -1.48
CA GLY A 124 4.15 -11.97 -0.63
C GLY A 124 5.21 -10.85 -0.60
N PHE A 125 6.23 -11.02 0.25
CA PHE A 125 7.40 -10.15 0.26
C PHE A 125 8.05 -10.11 -1.13
N GLY A 126 8.03 -8.94 -1.77
CA GLY A 126 8.54 -8.73 -3.12
C GLY A 126 7.49 -8.56 -4.23
N ASP A 127 6.20 -8.73 -3.94
CA ASP A 127 5.11 -8.67 -4.94
C ASP A 127 4.73 -7.24 -5.37
N TYR A 128 5.15 -6.22 -4.62
CA TYR A 128 4.97 -4.80 -5.00
C TYR A 128 5.69 -4.39 -6.31
N GLY A 129 6.44 -5.29 -6.93
CA GLY A 129 7.16 -5.02 -8.17
C GLY A 129 7.16 -6.17 -9.18
N ASP A 130 6.39 -7.24 -8.95
CA ASP A 130 6.31 -8.37 -9.90
C ASP A 130 4.96 -8.42 -10.63
N LEU A 131 4.58 -7.29 -11.21
CA LEU A 131 3.52 -7.23 -12.23
C LEU A 131 3.85 -8.14 -13.44
N SER A 132 5.11 -8.59 -13.58
CA SER A 132 5.56 -9.51 -14.63
C SER A 132 5.03 -10.93 -14.40
N SER A 133 4.93 -11.39 -13.15
CA SER A 133 4.34 -12.70 -12.84
C SER A 133 2.83 -12.73 -13.08
N MET A 134 2.12 -11.61 -12.85
CA MET A 134 0.69 -11.49 -13.17
C MET A 134 0.43 -11.43 -14.68
N MET A 135 1.35 -10.83 -15.45
CA MET A 135 1.26 -10.79 -16.91
C MET A 135 1.57 -12.15 -17.57
N ASN A 136 2.31 -13.03 -16.87
CA ASN A 136 2.63 -14.38 -17.37
C ASN A 136 1.55 -15.43 -17.03
N MET A 137 0.59 -15.11 -16.15
CA MET A 137 -0.54 -16.00 -15.81
C MET A 137 -1.86 -15.61 -16.49
N GLY A 138 -1.84 -14.59 -17.37
CA GLY A 138 -2.98 -14.19 -18.20
C GLY A 138 -2.87 -14.58 -19.68
N GLY A 139 -1.78 -15.26 -20.09
CA GLY A 139 -1.41 -15.46 -21.49
C GLY A 139 -1.70 -16.86 -22.08
N MET A 140 -2.43 -17.74 -21.40
CA MET A 140 -2.53 -19.15 -21.80
C MET A 140 -3.95 -19.71 -21.69
N GLY A 141 -4.88 -19.15 -22.47
CA GLY A 141 -6.29 -19.53 -22.40
C GLY A 141 -7.12 -19.22 -23.64
N GLY A 142 -6.64 -19.64 -24.82
CA GLY A 142 -7.54 -20.02 -25.93
C GLY A 142 -7.98 -18.92 -26.89
N MET A 143 -7.26 -18.78 -28.01
CA MET A 143 -7.89 -18.52 -29.31
C MET A 143 -6.97 -18.87 -30.50
N GLY A 144 -6.29 -20.02 -30.41
CA GLY A 144 -5.59 -20.61 -31.54
C GLY A 144 -6.54 -21.49 -32.34
N GLY A 145 -7.35 -20.91 -33.22
CA GLY A 145 -8.20 -21.71 -34.10
C GLY A 145 -9.34 -20.99 -34.79
N MET A 146 -9.05 -20.03 -35.67
CA MET A 146 -10.03 -19.65 -36.72
C MET A 146 -9.33 -19.13 -37.98
N GLY A 147 -8.38 -19.92 -38.48
CA GLY A 147 -7.91 -19.80 -39.85
C GLY A 147 -8.91 -20.48 -40.79
N GLY A 148 -9.73 -19.68 -41.49
CA GLY A 148 -10.46 -20.12 -42.67
C GLY A 148 -11.90 -19.66 -42.73
N LEU A 149 -12.15 -18.54 -43.42
CA LEU A 149 -13.37 -18.13 -44.13
C LEU A 149 -13.07 -16.71 -44.63
N GLY A 150 -12.61 -16.51 -45.87
CA GLY A 150 -13.46 -16.67 -47.06
C GLY A 150 -14.15 -15.33 -47.31
N GLY A 151 -13.69 -14.58 -48.31
CA GLY A 151 -14.02 -13.16 -48.49
C GLY A 151 -15.48 -12.84 -48.81
N MET A 152 -15.88 -11.63 -48.44
CA MET A 152 -17.03 -10.88 -48.96
C MET A 152 -16.91 -9.43 -48.46
N GLY A 153 -16.48 -8.43 -49.22
CA GLY A 153 -17.01 -8.05 -50.52
C GLY A 153 -18.17 -7.06 -50.35
N GLY A 154 -17.83 -5.77 -50.13
CA GLY A 154 -18.63 -4.61 -50.57
C GLY A 154 -19.82 -4.13 -49.74
N LEU A 155 -20.14 -2.84 -49.97
CA LEU A 155 -21.33 -2.05 -49.57
C LEU A 155 -21.16 -1.35 -48.19
N GLY A 156 -21.16 -0.02 -48.05
CA GLY A 156 -21.58 1.07 -48.92
C GLY A 156 -22.58 1.97 -48.17
N GLY A 157 -22.25 3.27 -48.00
CA GLY A 157 -23.16 4.33 -47.53
C GLY A 157 -23.33 4.42 -46.01
N MET A 158 -23.64 5.55 -45.39
CA MET A 158 -23.96 6.88 -45.90
C MET A 158 -24.03 7.83 -44.69
N GLU A 159 -23.59 9.07 -44.90
CA GLU A 159 -23.84 10.26 -44.07
C GLU A 159 -25.31 10.41 -43.63
N GLY A 160 -25.55 11.04 -42.47
CA GLY A 160 -26.85 11.63 -42.12
C GLY A 160 -27.13 11.60 -40.61
N MET A 161 -27.05 12.74 -39.94
CA MET A 161 -28.22 13.53 -39.46
C MET A 161 -28.92 12.85 -38.28
N GLU A 162 -28.71 13.36 -37.07
CA GLU A 162 -29.50 14.45 -36.47
C GLU A 162 -30.84 13.94 -35.94
N ASP A 163 -31.16 14.42 -34.73
CA ASP A 163 -32.47 14.39 -34.06
C ASP A 163 -32.78 13.22 -33.12
N MET A 164 -32.52 13.43 -31.83
CA MET A 164 -33.41 12.97 -30.75
C MET A 164 -33.48 14.05 -29.68
N GLU A 165 -34.45 14.94 -29.88
CA GLU A 165 -35.48 15.35 -28.91
C GLU A 165 -35.03 15.65 -27.48
N ASP A 166 -34.86 16.96 -27.31
CA ASP A 166 -35.19 17.82 -26.18
C ASP A 166 -36.33 17.32 -25.26
N SER A 167 -36.05 17.22 -23.95
CA SER A 167 -37.06 17.18 -22.89
C SER A 167 -36.51 17.85 -21.62
N ASP A 168 -36.66 19.17 -21.63
CA ASP A 168 -37.01 20.08 -20.53
C ASP A 168 -37.49 19.41 -19.21
N ASP A 169 -36.86 19.76 -18.07
CA ASP A 169 -37.54 20.11 -16.81
C ASP A 169 -36.55 20.74 -15.77
N GLU A 170 -36.47 22.07 -15.84
CA GLU A 170 -36.58 23.09 -14.78
C GLU A 170 -36.03 22.95 -13.33
N GLU A 171 -35.60 24.14 -12.86
CA GLU A 171 -35.34 24.64 -11.49
C GLU A 171 -34.13 24.07 -10.71
N GLY A 172 -33.21 24.87 -10.15
CA GLY A 172 -33.16 26.30 -9.88
C GLY A 172 -32.27 26.54 -8.63
N GLY A 173 -31.54 27.66 -8.59
CA GLY A 173 -31.10 28.26 -7.32
C GLY A 173 -29.62 28.16 -6.94
N ASP A 174 -28.97 29.31 -7.06
CA ASP A 174 -27.59 29.69 -6.78
C ASP A 174 -27.17 29.66 -5.28
N ASP A 175 -25.85 29.65 -5.09
CA ASP A 175 -25.00 29.90 -3.91
C ASP A 175 -25.63 30.43 -2.61
N THR A 176 -25.19 29.91 -1.45
CA THR A 176 -24.69 30.74 -0.32
C THR A 176 -24.10 29.92 0.83
N ALA A 177 -23.06 30.49 1.44
CA ALA A 177 -22.16 29.92 2.43
C ALA A 177 -22.63 30.02 3.90
N GLN A 178 -21.91 29.25 4.75
CA GLN A 178 -21.69 29.33 6.22
C GLN A 178 -22.64 28.54 7.15
N PRO A 179 -22.24 28.26 8.41
CA PRO A 179 -20.96 27.73 8.97
C PRO A 179 -21.21 26.54 9.96
N PRO A 180 -20.18 25.86 10.50
CA PRO A 180 -20.39 24.77 11.47
C PRO A 180 -20.83 25.29 12.86
N ALA A 181 -21.86 24.67 13.42
CA ALA A 181 -22.37 24.97 14.75
C ALA A 181 -21.44 24.44 15.85
N ALA A 182 -21.25 25.29 16.86
CA ALA A 182 -20.27 25.22 17.92
C ALA A 182 -20.64 24.27 19.09
N ASP A 183 -19.60 24.03 19.88
CA ASP A 183 -19.49 23.31 21.15
C ASP A 183 -20.66 23.46 22.13
N LEU A 184 -21.08 22.32 22.71
CA LEU A 184 -21.83 22.27 23.97
C LEU A 184 -20.95 21.59 25.02
N LYS A 185 -20.27 22.41 25.82
CA LYS A 185 -19.76 22.06 27.14
C LYS A 185 -20.54 22.85 28.19
N ASP A 186 -20.77 22.17 29.30
CA ASP A 186 -21.06 22.69 30.64
C ASP A 186 -22.50 23.08 30.97
N LEU A 187 -23.21 22.12 31.56
CA LEU A 187 -24.14 22.39 32.66
C LEU A 187 -23.94 21.30 33.73
N ASP A 188 -22.96 21.56 34.60
CA ASP A 188 -22.81 20.89 35.88
C ASP A 188 -24.09 21.05 36.70
N GLY A 189 -24.63 19.92 37.16
CA GLY A 189 -25.66 19.84 38.16
C GLY A 189 -25.06 19.63 39.55
N GLN A 190 -25.57 20.44 40.49
CA GLN A 190 -25.49 20.36 41.96
C GLN A 190 -24.22 20.85 42.66
#